data_AF-A0A537IV78-F1
#
_entry.id   AF-A0A537IV78-F1
#
_cell.length_a   1.000
_cell.length_b   1.000
_cell.length_c   1.000
_cell.angle_alpha   90.00
_cell.angle_beta   90.00
_cell.angle_gamma   90.00
#
_symmetry.space_group_name_H-M   'P 1'
#
loop_
_entity.id
_entity.type
_entity.pdbx_description
1 polymer ?
#
loop_
_entity_poly.entity_id
_entity_poly.type
_entity_poly.pdbx_seq_one_letter_code
_entity_poly.pdbx_strand_id
1 'polypeptide(L)'
;MLWALYLGGGYIGFFALQETEHYGIREAFTVLSAGSVGMTITPGGIGGYAYLLEQVMQVYGLSEGVALAFGWLLWLSNTGVIIIGGLFSFVALPLFNKKKLQQSAL
;
A
#
# COMPACT_ATOMS: atom_id res chain seq x y z
N MET A 1 -2.61 -7.93 -12.77
CA MET A 1 -3.41 -6.81 -12.24
C MET A 1 -2.87 -6.27 -10.92
N LEU A 2 -2.49 -7.12 -9.96
CA LEU A 2 -1.92 -6.70 -8.67
C LEU A 2 -0.82 -5.63 -8.80
N TRP A 3 0.23 -5.90 -9.58
CA TRP A 3 1.35 -4.96 -9.77
C TRP A 3 0.95 -3.62 -10.38
N ALA A 4 -0.03 -3.61 -11.29
CA ALA A 4 -0.54 -2.38 -11.88
C ALA A 4 -1.30 -1.52 -10.85
N LEU A 5 -2.01 -2.15 -9.90
CA LEU A 5 -2.67 -1.46 -8.81
C LEU A 5 -1.65 -0.89 -7.82
N TYR A 6 -0.59 -1.62 -7.50
CA TYR A 6 0.49 -1.08 -6.66
C TYR A 6 1.27 0.06 -7.34
N LEU A 7 1.53 -0.07 -8.64
CA LEU A 7 2.12 1.01 -9.43
C LEU A 7 1.20 2.25 -9.44
N GLY A 8 -0.09 2.03 -9.67
CA GLY A 8 -1.11 3.08 -9.61
C GLY A 8 -1.21 3.71 -8.23
N GLY A 9 -1.14 2.93 -7.15
CA GLY A 9 -1.15 3.43 -5.77
C GLY A 9 0.08 4.29 -5.46
N GLY A 10 1.28 3.86 -5.89
CA GLY A 10 2.49 4.66 -5.78
C GLY A 10 2.40 5.98 -6.56
N TYR A 11 1.90 5.91 -7.81
CA TYR A 11 1.71 7.09 -8.67
C TYR A 11 0.66 8.06 -8.10
N ILE A 12 -0.49 7.55 -7.64
CA ILE A 12 -1.53 8.38 -7.02
C ILE A 12 -1.02 8.98 -5.70
N GLY A 13 -0.20 8.24 -4.96
CA GLY A 13 0.40 8.73 -3.71
C GLY A 13 1.28 9.95 -3.89
N PHE A 14 1.87 10.17 -5.08
CA PHE A 14 2.61 11.41 -5.38
C PHE A 14 1.73 12.66 -5.34
N PHE A 15 0.43 12.54 -5.55
CA PHE A 15 -0.49 13.68 -5.43
C PHE A 15 -0.91 13.97 -3.98
N ALA A 16 -0.42 13.21 -3.01
CA ALA A 16 -0.75 13.41 -1.60
C ALA A 16 0.12 14.48 -0.92
N LEU A 17 1.30 14.80 -1.48
CA LEU A 17 2.23 15.79 -0.94
C LEU A 17 2.70 16.71 -2.06
N GLN A 18 2.69 18.03 -1.83
CA GLN A 18 3.11 19.03 -2.82
C GLN A 18 4.52 18.79 -3.36
N GLU A 19 5.43 18.32 -2.50
CA GLU A 19 6.82 18.01 -2.85
C GLU A 19 6.94 16.83 -3.82
N THR A 20 5.96 15.92 -3.88
CA THR A 20 6.01 14.73 -4.74
C THR A 20 5.15 14.82 -6.00
N GLU A 21 4.30 15.85 -6.14
CA GLU A 21 3.35 16.00 -7.27
C GLU A 21 4.01 16.04 -8.65
N HIS A 22 5.27 16.45 -8.72
CA HIS A 22 6.03 16.56 -9.97
C HIS A 22 6.60 15.22 -10.46
N TYR A 23 6.56 14.17 -9.63
CA TYR A 23 7.07 12.85 -10.00
C TYR A 23 6.13 12.09 -10.93
N GLY A 24 6.73 11.28 -11.80
CA GLY A 24 6.05 10.58 -12.87
C GLY A 24 6.01 9.06 -12.67
N ILE A 25 5.67 8.38 -13.76
CA ILE A 25 5.59 6.91 -13.77
C ILE A 25 6.95 6.24 -13.52
N ARG A 26 8.06 6.91 -13.86
CA ARG A 26 9.41 6.35 -13.71
C ARG A 26 9.76 6.20 -12.24
N GLU A 27 9.50 7.22 -11.46
CA GLU A 27 9.69 7.25 -10.01
C GLU A 27 8.72 6.28 -9.33
N ALA A 28 7.47 6.18 -9.82
CA ALA A 28 6.51 5.20 -9.32
C ALA A 28 6.99 3.75 -9.48
N PHE A 29 7.73 3.43 -10.56
CA PHE A 29 8.36 2.12 -10.71
C PHE A 29 9.47 1.87 -9.68
N THR A 30 10.24 2.90 -9.32
CA THR A 30 11.25 2.78 -8.26
C THR A 30 10.58 2.60 -6.90
N VAL A 31 9.52 3.35 -6.61
CA VAL A 31 8.67 3.17 -5.42
C VAL A 31 8.09 1.75 -5.36
N LEU A 32 7.58 1.23 -6.47
CA LEU A 32 7.06 -0.13 -6.55
C LEU A 32 8.13 -1.17 -6.20
N SER A 33 9.30 -1.03 -6.81
CA SER A 33 10.41 -1.97 -6.66
C SER A 33 10.95 -1.95 -5.22
N ALA A 34 11.27 -0.77 -4.70
CA ALA A 34 11.78 -0.59 -3.35
C ALA A 34 10.75 -0.96 -2.28
N GLY A 35 9.49 -0.59 -2.49
CA GLY A 35 8.39 -0.97 -1.61
C GLY A 35 8.19 -2.49 -1.55
N SER A 36 8.31 -3.19 -2.67
CA SER A 36 8.21 -4.67 -2.69
C SER A 36 9.31 -5.33 -1.86
N VAL A 37 10.53 -4.81 -1.95
CA VAL A 37 11.66 -5.26 -1.12
C VAL A 37 11.40 -4.92 0.36
N GLY A 38 10.94 -3.71 0.65
CA GLY A 38 10.62 -3.27 2.02
C GLY A 38 9.53 -4.09 2.69
N MET A 39 8.53 -4.55 1.93
CA MET A 39 7.52 -5.48 2.45
C MET A 39 8.05 -6.87 2.79
N THR A 40 9.17 -7.28 2.18
CA THR A 40 9.73 -8.63 2.35
C THR A 40 10.73 -8.69 3.50
N ILE A 41 11.43 -7.59 3.79
CA ILE A 41 12.50 -7.56 4.80
C ILE A 41 11.95 -7.58 6.23
N THR A 42 10.78 -6.97 6.48
CA THR A 42 10.15 -6.95 7.81
C THR A 42 8.77 -7.61 7.79
N PRO A 43 8.30 -8.20 8.91
CA PRO A 43 6.96 -8.77 9.00
C PRO A 43 5.88 -7.71 8.68
N GLY A 44 5.12 -7.94 7.61
CA GLY A 44 4.12 -6.98 7.11
C GLY A 44 4.70 -5.66 6.58
N GLY A 45 6.02 -5.58 6.39
CA GLY A 45 6.73 -4.40 5.91
C GLY A 45 6.71 -3.18 6.82
N ILE A 46 6.24 -3.33 8.07
CA ILE A 46 6.19 -2.23 9.03
C ILE A 46 7.61 -1.71 9.27
N GLY A 47 7.81 -0.40 9.14
CA GLY A 47 9.12 0.25 9.25
C GLY A 47 10.02 0.01 8.04
N GLY A 48 10.21 -1.24 7.61
CA GLY A 48 11.07 -1.60 6.47
C GLY A 48 10.64 -0.96 5.15
N TYR A 49 9.32 -0.92 4.87
CA TYR A 49 8.78 -0.24 3.71
C TYR A 49 9.02 1.27 3.75
N ALA A 50 8.69 1.89 4.89
CA ALA A 50 8.83 3.34 5.06
C ALA A 50 10.30 3.77 4.95
N TYR A 51 11.20 3.03 5.58
CA TYR A 51 12.64 3.28 5.54
C TYR A 51 13.22 3.13 4.13
N LEU A 52 12.88 2.08 3.39
CA LEU A 52 13.41 1.94 2.03
C LEU A 52 12.86 3.02 1.08
N LEU A 53 11.59 3.40 1.21
CA LEU A 53 11.07 4.52 0.42
C LEU A 53 11.67 5.85 0.81
N GLU A 54 11.96 6.06 2.09
CA GLU A 54 12.69 7.23 2.55
C GLU A 54 14.04 7.34 1.83
N GLN A 55 14.85 6.28 1.84
CA GLN A 55 16.16 6.27 1.18
C GLN A 55 16.06 6.52 -0.33
N VAL A 56 15.10 5.91 -1.00
CA VAL A 56 14.91 6.09 -2.44
C VAL A 56 14.43 7.50 -2.76
N MET A 57 13.47 8.05 -2.02
CA MET A 57 12.95 9.39 -2.28
C MET A 57 13.98 10.48 -1.95
N GLN A 58 14.87 10.25 -0.98
CA GLN A 58 16.02 11.13 -0.75
C GLN A 58 16.96 11.18 -1.96
N VAL A 59 17.16 10.06 -2.67
CA VAL A 59 17.93 10.05 -3.94
C VAL A 59 17.25 10.90 -5.01
N TYR A 60 15.92 11.00 -4.99
CA TYR A 60 15.16 11.89 -5.88
C TYR A 60 15.07 13.35 -5.38
N GLY A 61 15.72 13.68 -4.26
CA GLY A 61 15.86 15.05 -3.76
C GLY A 61 14.87 15.45 -2.65
N LEU A 62 14.05 14.53 -2.14
CA LEU A 62 13.19 14.83 -0.99
C LEU A 62 14.01 15.00 0.29
N SER A 63 13.56 15.93 1.14
CA SER A 63 14.06 16.00 2.50
C SER A 63 13.69 14.74 3.29
N GLU A 64 14.55 14.32 4.21
CA GLU A 64 14.40 13.10 5.01
C GLU A 64 13.00 12.98 5.65
N GLY A 65 12.52 14.06 6.28
CA GLY A 65 11.21 14.07 6.92
C GLY A 65 10.05 13.87 5.94
N VAL A 66 10.11 14.48 4.76
CA VAL A 66 9.07 14.32 3.73
C VAL A 66 9.14 12.95 3.08
N ALA A 67 10.35 12.45 2.82
CA ALA A 67 10.60 11.12 2.29
C ALA A 67 10.07 10.01 3.22
N LEU A 68 10.32 10.13 4.52
CA LEU A 68 9.81 9.22 5.54
C LEU A 68 8.29 9.28 5.64
N ALA A 69 7.72 10.50 5.65
CA ALA A 69 6.28 10.70 5.66
C ALA A 69 5.60 10.06 4.44
N PHE A 70 6.18 10.22 3.25
CA PHE A 70 5.71 9.59 2.02
C PHE A 70 5.73 8.06 2.12
N GLY A 71 6.81 7.48 2.63
CA GLY A 71 6.93 6.04 2.86
C GLY A 71 5.84 5.49 3.78
N TRP A 72 5.60 6.17 4.91
CA TRP A 72 4.51 5.82 5.84
C TRP A 72 3.13 6.00 5.23
N LEU A 73 2.91 7.05 4.45
CA LEU A 73 1.63 7.33 3.78
C LEU A 73 1.25 6.18 2.86
N LEU A 74 2.18 5.72 2.02
CA LEU A 74 1.94 4.61 1.10
C LEU A 74 1.73 3.27 1.84
N TRP A 75 2.53 3.00 2.88
CA TRP A 75 2.36 1.80 3.69
C TRP A 75 0.99 1.77 4.38
N LEU A 76 0.62 2.88 5.03
CA LEU A 76 -0.67 3.04 5.72
C LEU A 76 -1.84 2.91 4.75
N SER A 77 -1.72 3.49 3.55
CA SER A 77 -2.77 3.41 2.52
C SER A 77 -3.02 1.96 2.11
N ASN A 78 -1.96 1.21 1.81
CA ASN A 78 -2.08 -0.20 1.42
C ASN A 78 -2.60 -1.07 2.56
N THR A 79 -2.05 -0.90 3.77
CA THR A 79 -2.50 -1.63 4.96
C THR A 79 -3.94 -1.31 5.32
N GLY A 80 -4.34 -0.04 5.19
CA GLY A 80 -5.71 0.42 5.41
C GLY A 80 -6.70 -0.26 4.47
N VAL A 81 -6.37 -0.38 3.18
CA VAL A 81 -7.20 -1.11 2.21
C VAL A 81 -7.38 -2.57 2.61
N ILE A 82 -6.31 -3.24 3.04
CA ILE A 82 -6.36 -4.65 3.47
C ILE A 82 -7.20 -4.80 4.74
N ILE A 83 -7.01 -3.94 5.74
CA ILE A 83 -7.77 -3.99 7.00
C ILE A 83 -9.26 -3.74 6.72
N ILE A 84 -9.61 -2.68 5.98
CA ILE A 84 -11.00 -2.32 5.69
C ILE A 84 -11.67 -3.42 4.86
N GLY A 85 -11.01 -3.88 3.78
CA GLY A 85 -11.53 -4.95 2.94
C GLY A 85 -11.66 -6.29 3.68
N GLY A 86 -10.71 -6.59 4.56
CA GLY A 86 -10.72 -7.77 5.43
C GLY A 86 -11.87 -7.74 6.42
N LEU A 87 -12.08 -6.61 7.11
CA LEU A 87 -13.20 -6.42 8.04
C LEU A 87 -14.54 -6.50 7.31
N PHE A 88 -14.67 -5.87 6.14
CA PHE A 88 -15.87 -5.96 5.32
C PHE A 88 -16.17 -7.41 4.93
N SER A 89 -15.15 -8.14 4.48
CA SER A 89 -15.29 -9.56 4.11
C SER A 89 -15.65 -10.43 5.31
N PHE A 90 -15.07 -10.16 6.48
CA PHE A 90 -15.36 -10.89 7.72
C PHE A 90 -16.83 -10.75 8.14
N VAL A 91 -17.44 -9.58 7.94
CA VAL A 91 -18.87 -9.35 8.19
C VAL A 91 -19.74 -9.93 7.08
N ALA A 92 -19.34 -9.75 5.82
CA ALA A 92 -20.10 -10.21 4.66
C ALA A 92 -20.21 -11.73 4.59
N LEU A 93 -19.11 -12.46 4.83
CA LEU A 93 -19.06 -13.93 4.73
C LEU A 93 -20.17 -14.65 5.52
N PRO A 94 -20.37 -14.43 6.84
CA PRO A 94 -21.44 -15.07 7.59
C PRO A 94 -22.83 -14.62 7.15
N LEU A 95 -23.01 -13.39 6.65
CA LEU A 95 -24.30 -12.92 6.17
C LEU A 95 -24.72 -13.63 4.88
N PHE A 96 -23.80 -13.83 3.94
CA PHE A 96 -24.07 -14.48 2.66
C PHE A 96 -24.03 -16.02 2.74
N ASN A 97 -23.17 -16.61 3.58
CA ASN A 97 -23.09 -18.07 3.71
C ASN A 97 -24.20 -18.70 4.59
N LYS A 98 -24.96 -17.91 5.36
CA LYS A 98 -26.13 -18.42 6.12
C LYS A 98 -27.19 -19.09 5.24
N LYS A 99 -27.40 -18.60 4.01
CA LYS A 99 -28.38 -19.18 3.08
C LYS A 99 -28.01 -20.58 2.58
N LYS A 100 -26.71 -20.93 2.54
CA LYS A 100 -26.26 -22.24 2.06
C LYS A 100 -26.40 -23.33 3.13
N LEU A 101 -26.20 -22.99 4.41
CA LEU A 101 -26.31 -23.95 5.53
C LEU A 101 -27.75 -24.42 5.79
N GLN A 102 -28.77 -23.59 5.54
CA GLN A 102 -30.17 -24.02 5.67
C GLN A 102 -30.65 -24.92 4.52
N GLN A 103 -30.00 -24.87 3.35
CA GLN A 103 -30.40 -25.63 2.16
C GLN A 103 -29.77 -27.03 2.11
N SER A 104 -28.65 -27.24 2.81
CA SER A 104 -28.04 -28.58 2.99
C SER A 104 -28.63 -29.37 4.17
N ALA A 105 -29.49 -28.73 4.97
CA ALA A 105 -30.13 -29.31 6.15
C ALA A 105 -31.60 -29.73 5.89
N LEU A 106 -32.05 -29.62 4.64
CA LEU A 106 -33.30 -30.16 4.09
C LEU A 106 -32.98 -31.23 3.05
#